data_AF-A0A1W1BWU3-F1
#
_entry.id   AF-A0A1W1BWU3-F1
#
_cell.length_a   1.000
_cell.length_b   1.000
_cell.length_c   1.000
_cell.angle_alpha   90.00
_cell.angle_beta   90.00
_cell.angle_gamma   90.00
#
_symmetry.space_group_name_H-M   'P 1'
#
loop_
_entity.id
_entity.type
_entity.pdbx_description
1 polymer ?
#
loop_
_entity_poly.entity_id
_entity_poly.type
_entity_poly.pdbx_seq_one_letter_code
_entity_poly.pdbx_strand_id
1 'polypeptide(L)'
;MGVPIPRVAREQAKVGKYVKFKDLIYGDLIFFGSTYYKSRRINHVGIYLGNGWFAQASSKDKKVIYTNFKNEPRYRKRVKICRRYLSKNERELYMTCHGKINRAKTTTTKYTTPWQTGMKVPNKIPR
;
A
#
# COMPACT_ATOMS: atom_id res chain seq x y z
N MET A 1 13.66 -0.75 0.28
CA MET A 1 13.21 -0.07 -0.95
C MET A 1 13.26 1.44 -0.93
N GLY A 2 13.73 2.12 0.13
CA GLY A 2 14.28 3.50 0.05
C GLY A 2 13.39 4.65 -0.45
N VAL A 3 12.21 4.37 -1.00
CA VAL A 3 11.36 5.36 -1.66
C VAL A 3 10.63 6.16 -0.57
N PRO A 4 10.90 7.48 -0.45
CA PRO A 4 10.21 8.32 0.51
C PRO A 4 8.78 8.54 0.04
N ILE A 5 7.82 8.12 0.86
CA ILE A 5 6.39 8.27 0.58
C ILE A 5 5.75 8.97 1.79
N PRO A 6 4.87 9.97 1.58
CA PRO A 6 4.16 10.62 2.68
C PRO A 6 3.39 9.61 3.54
N ARG A 7 3.26 9.88 4.84
CA ARG A 7 2.58 8.97 5.77
C ARG A 7 1.08 8.83 5.50
N VAL A 8 0.44 9.88 4.98
CA VAL A 8 -1.01 10.01 4.85
C VAL A 8 -1.47 9.70 3.43
N ALA A 9 -2.44 8.79 3.27
CA ALA A 9 -2.94 8.34 1.96
C ALA A 9 -3.40 9.49 1.04
N ARG A 10 -3.97 10.55 1.61
CA ARG A 10 -4.40 11.74 0.85
C ARG A 10 -3.22 12.51 0.26
N GLU A 11 -2.10 12.57 0.99
CA GLU A 11 -0.88 13.22 0.49
C GLU A 11 -0.16 12.31 -0.49
N GLN A 12 -0.11 11.00 -0.24
CA GLN A 12 0.42 10.02 -1.20
C GLN A 12 -0.27 10.15 -2.56
N ALA A 13 -1.59 10.30 -2.58
CA ALA A 13 -2.35 10.47 -3.81
C ALA A 13 -2.02 11.74 -4.62
N LYS A 14 -1.30 12.71 -4.04
CA LYS A 14 -0.82 13.91 -4.74
C LYS A 14 0.57 13.71 -5.35
N VAL A 15 1.34 12.75 -4.87
CA VAL A 15 2.73 12.50 -5.31
C VAL A 15 2.80 11.31 -6.26
N GLY A 16 3.90 11.22 -6.99
CA GLY A 16 4.12 10.16 -7.99
C GLY A 16 3.35 10.38 -9.29
N LYS A 17 3.63 9.52 -10.27
CA LYS A 17 3.07 9.62 -11.61
C LYS A 17 1.60 9.20 -11.60
N TYR A 18 0.73 10.03 -12.18
CA TYR A 18 -0.67 9.65 -12.39
C TYR A 18 -0.76 8.47 -13.36
N VAL A 19 -1.59 7.49 -13.03
CA VAL A 19 -1.84 6.30 -13.85
C VAL A 19 -3.35 6.13 -14.01
N LYS A 20 -3.80 5.86 -15.24
CA LYS A 20 -5.21 5.49 -15.47
C LYS A 20 -5.44 4.09 -14.94
N PHE A 21 -6.63 3.80 -14.43
CA PHE A 21 -6.94 2.49 -13.84
C PHE A 21 -6.63 1.31 -14.78
N LYS A 22 -6.86 1.47 -16.09
CA LYS A 22 -6.59 0.43 -17.09
C LYS A 22 -5.10 0.15 -17.33
N ASP A 23 -4.23 1.10 -16.98
CA ASP A 23 -2.79 1.05 -17.19
C ASP A 23 -2.04 0.66 -15.90
N LEU A 24 -2.79 0.16 -14.90
CA LEU A 24 -2.26 -0.31 -13.63
C LEU A 24 -1.32 -1.50 -13.83
N ILE A 25 -0.16 -1.42 -13.19
CA ILE A 25 0.82 -2.51 -13.14
C ILE A 25 1.11 -2.90 -11.69
N TYR A 26 1.65 -4.09 -11.51
CA TYR A 26 2.08 -4.57 -10.20
C TYR A 26 2.91 -3.51 -9.44
N GLY A 27 2.52 -3.23 -8.20
CA GLY A 27 3.16 -2.25 -7.32
C GLY A 27 2.58 -0.84 -7.36
N ASP A 28 1.66 -0.54 -8.29
CA ASP A 28 0.96 0.75 -8.31
C ASP A 28 0.03 0.91 -7.10
N LEU A 29 -0.09 2.13 -6.58
CA LEU A 29 -1.00 2.45 -5.48
C LEU A 29 -2.37 2.86 -6.01
N ILE A 30 -3.41 2.28 -5.42
CA ILE A 30 -4.81 2.57 -5.70
C ILE A 30 -5.40 3.30 -4.49
N PHE A 31 -5.93 4.50 -4.71
CA PHE A 31 -6.54 5.31 -3.66
C PHE A 31 -8.05 5.29 -3.77
N PHE A 32 -8.69 5.05 -2.63
CA PHE A 32 -10.13 4.93 -2.51
C PHE A 32 -10.71 6.08 -1.69
N GLY A 33 -11.98 6.40 -1.97
CA GLY A 33 -12.75 7.41 -1.27
C GLY A 33 -14.20 6.99 -1.05
N SER A 34 -15.03 7.99 -0.75
CA SER A 34 -16.48 7.83 -0.67
C SER A 34 -17.10 7.59 -2.06
N THR A 35 -18.16 6.79 -2.12
CA THR A 35 -18.97 6.57 -3.32
C THR A 35 -19.74 7.81 -3.77
N TYR A 36 -19.88 8.82 -2.90
CA TYR A 36 -20.50 10.09 -3.27
C TYR A 36 -19.66 10.80 -4.34
N TYR A 37 -20.27 11.11 -5.49
CA TYR A 37 -19.58 11.56 -6.70
C TYR A 37 -18.80 12.87 -6.49
N LYS A 38 -19.33 13.83 -5.71
CA LYS A 38 -18.64 15.10 -5.39
C LYS A 38 -17.53 14.94 -4.35
N SER A 39 -17.43 13.80 -3.67
CA SER A 39 -16.42 13.60 -2.64
C SER A 39 -15.07 13.29 -3.28
N ARG A 40 -14.14 14.25 -3.15
CA ARG A 40 -12.71 14.10 -3.49
C ARG A 40 -11.88 13.55 -2.34
N ARG A 41 -12.53 13.17 -1.23
CA ARG A 41 -11.84 12.75 -0.01
C ARG A 41 -11.31 11.32 -0.16
N ILE A 42 -9.99 11.19 -0.04
CA ILE A 42 -9.29 9.91 0.03
C ILE A 42 -9.24 9.47 1.49
N ASN A 43 -9.64 8.23 1.75
CA ASN A 43 -9.67 7.64 3.07
C ASN A 43 -9.00 6.27 3.16
N HIS A 44 -8.59 5.69 2.02
CA HIS A 44 -7.98 4.37 2.01
C HIS A 44 -7.02 4.18 0.83
N VAL A 45 -6.09 3.24 0.97
CA VAL A 45 -5.07 2.91 -0.03
C VAL A 45 -4.87 1.39 -0.12
N GLY A 46 -4.63 0.89 -1.34
CA GLY A 46 -4.22 -0.48 -1.59
C GLY A 46 -3.09 -0.53 -2.62
N ILE A 47 -2.37 -1.66 -2.65
CA ILE A 47 -1.27 -1.91 -3.59
C ILE A 47 -1.77 -2.90 -4.64
N TYR A 48 -1.66 -2.55 -5.92
CA TYR A 48 -2.10 -3.40 -7.02
C TYR A 48 -1.14 -4.57 -7.24
N LEU A 49 -1.70 -5.76 -7.43
CA LEU A 49 -0.96 -7.01 -7.60
C LEU A 49 -1.12 -7.61 -9.00
N GLY A 50 -1.82 -6.94 -9.91
CA GLY A 50 -2.13 -7.49 -11.24
C GLY A 50 -3.46 -8.23 -11.29
N ASN A 51 -3.99 -8.46 -12.50
CA ASN A 51 -5.21 -9.25 -12.74
C ASN A 51 -6.44 -8.84 -11.89
N GLY A 52 -6.55 -7.56 -11.55
CA GLY A 52 -7.63 -7.05 -10.71
C GLY A 52 -7.47 -7.30 -9.21
N TRP A 53 -6.36 -7.91 -8.77
CA TRP A 53 -6.03 -8.12 -7.36
C TRP A 53 -5.31 -6.93 -6.76
N PHE A 54 -5.58 -6.66 -5.50
CA PHE A 54 -4.85 -5.69 -4.69
C PHE A 54 -4.76 -6.13 -3.23
N ALA A 55 -3.67 -5.75 -2.55
CA ALA A 55 -3.50 -5.92 -1.12
C ALA A 55 -3.91 -4.65 -0.38
N GLN A 56 -4.52 -4.81 0.79
CA GLN A 56 -4.92 -3.69 1.66
C GLN A 56 -4.89 -4.09 3.14
N ALA A 57 -4.69 -3.10 4.02
CA ALA A 57 -4.97 -3.24 5.44
C ALA A 57 -6.46 -2.94 5.69
N SER A 58 -7.29 -3.98 5.80
CA SER A 58 -8.74 -3.83 5.98
C SER A 58 -9.06 -3.45 7.42
N SER A 59 -9.69 -2.28 7.63
CA SER A 59 -10.19 -1.91 8.96
C SER A 59 -11.32 -2.82 9.43
N LYS A 60 -12.13 -3.36 8.50
CA LYS A 60 -13.24 -4.28 8.81
C LYS A 60 -12.71 -5.60 9.37
N ASP A 61 -11.70 -6.16 8.70
CA ASP A 61 -11.16 -7.48 9.05
C ASP A 61 -9.97 -7.41 10.02
N LYS A 62 -9.53 -6.19 10.36
CA LYS A 62 -8.38 -5.89 11.24
C LYS A 62 -7.08 -6.63 10.84
N LYS A 63 -6.93 -6.94 9.56
CA LYS A 63 -5.78 -7.67 9.00
C LYS A 63 -5.47 -7.21 7.58
N VAL A 64 -4.28 -7.59 7.10
CA VAL A 64 -3.92 -7.44 5.69
C VAL A 64 -4.63 -8.52 4.89
N ILE A 65 -5.35 -8.12 3.85
CA ILE A 65 -6.10 -9.02 2.98
C ILE A 65 -5.77 -8.75 1.52
N TYR A 66 -6.00 -9.77 0.71
CA TYR A 66 -6.02 -9.68 -0.75
C TYR A 66 -7.47 -9.58 -1.20
N THR A 67 -7.76 -8.65 -2.10
CA THR A 67 -9.11 -8.41 -2.61
C THR A 67 -9.05 -8.33 -4.13
N ASN A 68 -10.05 -8.89 -4.81
CA ASN A 68 -10.21 -8.77 -6.25
C ASN A 68 -11.39 -7.87 -6.59
N PHE A 69 -11.24 -6.98 -7.57
CA PHE A 69 -12.32 -6.10 -8.04
C PHE A 69 -13.55 -6.84 -8.59
N LYS A 70 -13.39 -8.06 -9.10
CA LYS A 70 -14.50 -8.91 -9.57
C LYS A 70 -15.35 -9.40 -8.39
N ASN A 71 -14.70 -9.85 -7.32
CA ASN A 71 -15.38 -10.41 -6.14
C ASN A 71 -16.03 -9.30 -5.29
N GLU A 72 -15.40 -8.12 -5.24
CA GLU A 72 -15.90 -6.98 -4.47
C GLU A 72 -16.06 -5.72 -5.34
N PRO A 73 -17.11 -5.64 -6.19
CA PRO A 73 -17.31 -4.52 -7.12
C PRO A 73 -17.46 -3.16 -6.44
N ARG A 74 -17.80 -3.13 -5.15
CA ARG A 74 -17.91 -1.91 -4.34
C ARG A 74 -16.60 -1.12 -4.32
N TYR A 75 -15.45 -1.79 -4.32
CA TYR A 75 -14.15 -1.12 -4.37
C TYR A 75 -13.93 -0.39 -5.69
N ARG A 76 -14.42 -0.93 -6.81
CA ARG A 76 -14.29 -0.31 -8.12
C ARG A 76 -14.99 1.05 -8.19
N LYS A 77 -16.19 1.16 -7.60
CA LYS A 77 -16.93 2.44 -7.50
C LYS A 77 -16.25 3.47 -6.60
N ARG A 78 -15.35 3.03 -5.72
CA ARG A 78 -14.66 3.88 -4.73
C ARG A 78 -13.28 4.34 -5.19
N VAL A 79 -12.75 3.81 -6.29
CA VAL A 79 -11.47 4.25 -6.86
C VAL A 79 -11.57 5.72 -7.24
N LYS A 80 -10.63 6.52 -6.77
CA LYS A 80 -10.53 7.95 -7.10
C LYS A 80 -9.31 8.26 -7.95
N ILE A 81 -8.16 7.70 -7.61
CA ILE A 81 -6.90 7.99 -8.28
C ILE A 81 -5.92 6.83 -8.10
N CYS A 82 -5.02 6.67 -9.06
CA CYS A 82 -3.93 5.70 -9.01
C CYS A 82 -2.59 6.43 -9.21
N ARG A 83 -1.56 6.02 -8.47
CA ARG A 83 -0.21 6.59 -8.56
C ARG A 83 0.86 5.52 -8.68
N ARG A 84 1.86 5.81 -9.49
CA ARG A 84 3.08 5.01 -9.64
C ARG A 84 4.27 5.74 -9.03
N TYR A 85 4.99 5.02 -8.18
CA TYR A 85 6.16 5.53 -7.46
C TYR A 85 7.48 4.99 -7.99
N LEU A 86 7.48 3.81 -8.61
CA LEU A 86 8.69 3.19 -9.14
C LEU A 86 8.86 3.55 -10.62
N SER A 87 10.07 3.97 -11.00
CA SER A 87 10.49 4.01 -12.40
C SER A 87 10.61 2.60 -12.98
N LYS A 88 10.71 2.48 -14.31
CA LYS A 88 10.83 1.18 -14.99
C LYS A 88 12.05 0.40 -14.48
N ASN A 89 13.19 1.08 -14.34
CA ASN A 89 14.47 0.51 -13.94
C ASN A 89 14.45 0.08 -12.46
N GLU A 90 13.95 0.93 -11.56
CA GLU A 90 13.82 0.59 -10.13
C GLU A 90 12.89 -0.60 -9.94
N ARG A 91 11.78 -0.63 -10.67
CA ARG A 91 10.85 -1.76 -10.61
C ARG A 91 11.53 -3.05 -11.02
N GLU A 92 12.27 -3.06 -12.13
CA GLU A 92 13.00 -4.26 -12.59
C GLU A 92 14.01 -4.75 -11.55
N LEU A 93 14.74 -3.83 -10.92
CA LEU A 93 15.68 -4.12 -9.85
C LEU A 93 15.00 -4.79 -8.64
N TYR A 94 13.80 -4.32 -8.25
CA TYR A 94 13.10 -4.83 -7.08
C TYR A 94 12.26 -6.08 -7.36
N MET A 95 11.75 -6.25 -8.57
CA MET A 95 11.00 -7.45 -8.97
C MET A 95 11.91 -8.67 -9.15
N THR A 96 13.18 -8.46 -9.50
CA THR A 96 14.17 -9.52 -9.66
C THR A 96 15.01 -9.75 -8.40
N CYS A 97 14.69 -9.08 -7.29
CA CYS A 97 15.39 -9.17 -5.99
C CYS A 97 16.88 -8.78 -6.00
N HIS A 98 17.41 -8.20 -7.08
CA HIS A 98 18.81 -7.74 -7.17
C HIS A 98 19.04 -6.41 -6.42
N GLY A 99 17.98 -5.73 -6.02
CA GLY A 99 18.07 -4.47 -5.26
C GLY A 99 18.56 -4.66 -3.83
N LYS A 100 19.61 -3.91 -3.44
CA LYS A 100 20.06 -3.84 -2.04
C LYS A 100 18.93 -3.34 -1.14
N ILE A 101 18.57 -4.13 -0.12
CA ILE A 101 17.53 -3.75 0.84
C ILE A 101 18.16 -2.81 1.88
N ASN A 102 17.93 -1.50 1.72
CA ASN A 102 18.29 -0.54 2.76
C ASN A 102 17.46 -0.82 4.02
N ARG A 103 18.13 -1.05 5.15
CA ARG A 103 17.49 -1.16 6.47
C ARG A 103 16.76 0.16 6.76
N ALA A 104 15.47 0.07 7.09
CA ALA A 104 14.73 1.24 7.55
C ALA A 104 15.34 1.73 8.87
N LYS A 105 15.53 3.04 9.03
CA LYS A 105 15.99 3.61 10.30
C LYS A 105 14.90 3.40 11.35
N THR A 106 15.25 2.80 12.48
CA THR A 106 14.35 2.69 13.64
C THR A 106 14.13 4.08 14.23
N THR A 107 12.94 4.65 14.04
CA THR A 107 12.60 5.99 14.53
C THR A 107 12.18 6.04 15.99
N THR A 108 11.76 4.92 16.58
CA THR A 108 11.55 4.82 18.03
C THR A 108 11.63 3.36 18.50
N THR A 109 12.19 3.14 19.68
CA THR A 109 12.15 1.84 20.39
C THR A 109 11.18 1.86 21.57
N LYS A 110 10.51 3.00 21.84
CA LYS A 110 9.70 3.23 23.05
C LYS A 110 8.55 2.22 23.23
N TYR A 111 7.99 1.71 22.14
CA TYR A 111 6.86 0.77 22.15
C TYR A 111 7.13 -0.52 21.36
N THR A 112 8.36 -0.71 20.90
CA THR A 112 8.74 -1.89 20.11
C THR A 112 10.11 -2.36 20.56
N THR A 113 10.17 -3.54 21.17
CA THR A 113 11.43 -4.26 21.33
C THR A 113 11.87 -4.74 19.94
N PRO A 114 13.05 -4.33 19.44
CA PRO A 114 13.57 -4.84 18.18
C PRO A 114 13.59 -6.37 18.22
N TRP A 115 13.05 -7.01 17.18
CA TRP A 115 12.95 -8.46 17.13
C TRP A 115 14.35 -9.09 17.20
N GLN A 116 14.55 -10.05 18.11
CA GLN A 116 15.79 -10.82 18.24
C GLN A 116 15.52 -12.29 17.90
N THR A 117 16.50 -12.95 17.28
CA THR A 117 16.45 -14.38 16.98
C THR A 117 16.17 -15.16 18.27
N GLY A 118 15.09 -15.93 18.30
CA GLY A 118 14.65 -16.70 19.48
C GLY A 118 13.48 -16.10 20.27
N MET A 119 13.02 -14.89 19.94
CA MET A 119 11.81 -14.33 20.54
C MET A 119 10.55 -15.08 20.07
N LYS A 120 9.61 -15.36 20.98
CA LYS A 120 8.27 -15.86 20.62
C LYS A 120 7.36 -14.69 20.29
N VAL A 121 6.47 -14.87 19.31
CA VAL A 121 5.44 -13.87 18.99
C VAL A 121 4.61 -13.61 20.25
N PRO A 122 4.50 -12.36 20.74
CA PRO A 122 3.72 -12.07 21.93
C PRO A 122 2.25 -12.40 21.68
N ASN A 123 1.63 -13.15 22.60
CA ASN A 123 0.21 -13.53 22.49
C ASN A 123 -0.75 -12.32 22.63
N LYS A 124 -0.26 -11.17 23.11
CA LYS A 124 -0.99 -9.90 23.17
C LYS A 124 -0.04 -8.73 22.91
N ILE A 125 -0.48 -7.80 22.07
CA ILE A 125 0.15 -6.48 21.94
C ILE A 125 -0.34 -5.64 23.14
N PRO A 126 0.55 -5.02 23.93
CA PRO A 126 0.13 -4.13 25.02
C PRO A 126 -0.72 -2.98 24.42
N ARG A 127 -1.82 -2.64 25.12
CA ARG A 127 -2.70 -1.53 24.73
C ARG A 127 -2.03 -0.19 24.93
#